data_AF-A0A7Z8LE34-F1
#
_entry.id   AF-A0A7Z8LE34-F1
#
_cell.length_a   1.000
_cell.length_b   1.000
_cell.length_c   1.000
_cell.angle_alpha   90.00
_cell.angle_beta   90.00
_cell.angle_gamma   90.00
#
_symmetry.space_group_name_H-M   'P 1'
#
loop_
_entity.id
_entity.type
_entity.pdbx_description
1 polymer ?
#
loop_
_entity_poly.entity_id
_entity_poly.type
_entity_poly.pdbx_seq_one_letter_code
_entity_poly.pdbx_strand_id
1 'polypeptide(L)'
;MLRLVIISLLLATPAHAEPDTGLRLSGDARMGLVWSDRPDWAGQRESGLRMSNRTRLRFEFTGETDGGMRFGAEVELDSDRERPRPRALTIGE
;
A
#
# COMPACT_ATOMS: atom_id res chain seq x y z
N MET A 1 26.83 -3.32 -15.38
CA MET A 1 27.13 -1.92 -15.00
C MET A 1 25.87 -1.06 -14.83
N LEU A 2 24.87 -1.16 -15.72
CA LEU A 2 23.59 -0.41 -15.61
C LEU A 2 22.86 -0.59 -14.25
N ARG A 3 22.89 -1.81 -13.68
CA ARG A 3 22.28 -2.11 -12.38
C ARG A 3 22.87 -1.31 -11.21
N LEU A 4 24.17 -1.01 -11.24
CA LEU A 4 24.83 -0.25 -10.17
C LEU A 4 24.49 1.24 -10.26
N VAL A 5 24.32 1.77 -11.47
CA VAL A 5 23.93 3.18 -11.70
C VAL A 5 22.52 3.46 -11.17
N ILE A 6 21.59 2.51 -11.36
CA ILE A 6 20.21 2.64 -10.85
C ILE A 6 20.18 2.65 -9.31
N ILE A 7 21.02 1.83 -8.67
CA ILE A 7 21.10 1.77 -7.20
C ILE A 7 21.70 3.07 -6.65
N SER A 8 22.75 3.60 -7.27
CA SER A 8 23.34 4.89 -6.88
C SER A 8 22.38 6.06 -7.09
N LEU A 9 21.53 6.00 -8.12
CA LEU A 9 20.50 7.01 -8.38
C LEU A 9 19.38 6.97 -7.34
N LEU A 10 19.00 5.79 -6.85
CA LEU A 10 18.02 5.63 -5.76
C LEU A 10 18.55 6.10 -4.40
N LEU A 11 19.86 6.02 -4.17
CA LEU A 11 20.50 6.47 -2.92
C LEU A 11 20.73 7.99 -2.87
N ALA A 12 20.67 8.67 -4.02
CA ALA A 12 20.94 10.10 -4.14
C ALA A 12 19.68 10.99 -4.01
N THR A 13 18.49 10.41 -3.86
CA THR A 13 17.29 11.21 -3.59
C THR A 13 17.33 11.76 -2.17
N PRO A 14 17.27 13.08 -1.97
CA PRO A 14 17.28 13.67 -0.64
C PRO A 14 16.04 13.19 0.13
N ALA A 15 16.26 12.44 1.20
CA ALA A 15 15.25 12.04 2.18
C ALA A 15 14.80 13.23 3.07
N HIS A 16 14.70 14.44 2.51
CA HIS A 16 14.11 15.59 3.17
C HIS A 16 12.63 15.65 2.81
N ALA A 17 11.86 14.67 3.27
CA ALA A 17 10.42 14.81 3.37
C ALA A 17 10.15 15.50 4.71
N GLU A 18 9.60 16.71 4.68
CA GLU A 18 9.02 17.31 5.88
C GLU A 18 8.03 16.31 6.50
N PRO A 19 8.10 16.05 7.81
CA PRO A 19 7.47 14.87 8.40
C PRO A 19 5.94 14.88 8.39
N ASP A 20 5.30 16.04 8.22
CA ASP A 20 3.84 16.21 8.25
C ASP A 20 3.21 16.57 6.90
N THR A 21 4.00 17.02 5.92
CA THR A 21 3.50 17.54 4.64
C THR A 21 4.23 16.88 3.49
N GLY A 22 3.53 16.08 2.69
CA GLY A 22 4.09 15.44 1.51
C GLY A 22 3.49 14.08 1.19
N LEU A 23 4.19 13.33 0.34
CA LEU A 23 3.80 11.98 -0.06
C LEU A 23 4.37 10.96 0.93
N ARG A 24 3.50 10.23 1.62
CA ARG A 24 3.85 9.11 2.48
C ARG A 24 3.41 7.79 1.85
N LEU A 25 4.37 6.87 1.72
CA LEU A 25 4.13 5.50 1.30
C LEU A 25 4.32 4.57 2.51
N SER A 26 3.29 3.79 2.82
CA SER A 26 3.34 2.76 3.87
C SER A 26 2.68 1.48 3.36
N GLY A 27 3.02 0.34 3.96
CA GLY A 27 2.41 -0.92 3.54
C GLY A 27 2.79 -2.08 4.43
N ASP A 28 1.99 -3.14 4.33
CA ASP A 28 2.26 -4.42 4.96
C ASP A 28 2.13 -5.56 3.95
N ALA A 29 3.04 -6.53 4.04
CA ALA A 29 3.02 -7.73 3.23
C ALA A 29 3.03 -8.94 4.15
N ARG A 30 2.09 -9.86 3.93
CA ARG A 30 1.95 -11.09 4.70
C ARG A 30 1.88 -12.27 3.76
N MET A 31 2.59 -13.33 4.10
CA MET A 31 2.59 -14.59 3.36
C MET A 31 2.50 -15.74 4.36
N GLY A 32 1.70 -16.75 4.05
CA GLY A 32 1.53 -17.90 4.92
C GLY A 32 0.86 -19.07 4.21
N LEU A 33 0.86 -20.21 4.88
CA LEU A 33 0.15 -21.41 4.45
C LEU A 33 -1.14 -21.52 5.26
N VAL A 34 -2.26 -21.71 4.59
CA VAL A 34 -3.58 -21.87 5.19
C VAL A 34 -4.09 -23.25 4.86
N TRP A 35 -4.42 -24.03 5.89
CA TRP A 35 -5.09 -25.32 5.73
C TRP A 35 -6.61 -25.11 5.80
N SER A 36 -7.35 -25.57 4.80
CA SER A 36 -8.82 -25.56 4.80
C SER A 36 -9.37 -26.98 4.75
N ASP A 37 -10.08 -27.37 5.80
CA ASP A 37 -10.68 -28.70 5.96
C ASP A 37 -12.10 -28.80 5.36
N ARG A 38 -12.71 -27.66 5.01
CA ARG A 38 -14.08 -27.65 4.46
C ARG A 38 -14.08 -27.38 2.96
N PRO A 39 -14.70 -28.25 2.15
CA PRO A 39 -14.94 -27.96 0.74
C PRO A 39 -15.94 -26.81 0.62
N ASP A 40 -15.62 -25.85 -0.23
CA ASP A 40 -16.52 -24.73 -0.52
C ASP A 40 -17.71 -25.25 -1.34
N TRP A 41 -18.93 -24.96 -0.88
CA TRP A 41 -20.19 -25.48 -1.45
C TRP A 41 -20.46 -24.99 -2.89
N ALA A 42 -19.63 -24.07 -3.38
CA ALA A 42 -19.68 -23.47 -4.71
C ALA A 42 -18.70 -24.11 -5.73
N GLY A 43 -18.13 -25.28 -5.45
CA GLY A 43 -17.59 -26.17 -6.48
C GLY A 43 -16.07 -26.20 -6.62
N GLN A 44 -15.54 -27.41 -6.48
CA GLN A 44 -14.25 -27.90 -7.01
C GLN A 44 -12.96 -27.19 -6.56
N ARG A 45 -12.76 -26.96 -5.26
CA ARG A 45 -11.40 -26.78 -4.71
C ARG A 45 -11.11 -27.84 -3.65
N GLU A 46 -10.08 -28.63 -3.92
CA GLU A 46 -9.55 -29.68 -3.05
C GLU A 46 -9.31 -29.12 -1.64
N SER A 47 -9.82 -29.83 -0.63
CA SER A 47 -9.36 -29.70 0.75
C SER A 47 -7.84 -29.85 0.78
N GLY A 48 -7.10 -28.87 1.29
CA GLY A 48 -5.65 -28.91 1.19
C GLY A 48 -4.92 -27.67 1.68
N LEU A 49 -3.59 -27.75 1.59
CA LEU A 49 -2.66 -26.70 1.96
C LEU A 49 -2.63 -25.62 0.88
N ARG A 50 -3.07 -24.41 1.20
CA ARG A 50 -3.09 -23.27 0.27
C ARG A 50 -2.02 -22.24 0.66
N MET A 51 -1.24 -21.79 -0.32
CA MET A 51 -0.41 -20.61 -0.14
C MET A 51 -1.28 -19.35 -0.23
N SER A 52 -1.25 -18.53 0.82
CA SER A 52 -1.97 -17.27 0.93
C SER A 52 -0.96 -16.13 1.03
N ASN A 53 -1.10 -15.13 0.17
CA ASN A 53 -0.31 -13.91 0.19
C ASN A 53 -1.24 -12.71 0.15
N ARG A 54 -0.92 -11.68 0.94
CA ARG A 54 -1.62 -10.40 0.94
C ARG A 54 -0.62 -9.27 0.98
N THR A 55 -0.76 -8.32 0.08
CA THR A 55 0.02 -7.08 0.09
C THR A 55 -0.94 -5.92 0.17
N ARG A 56 -0.68 -5.03 1.12
CA ARG A 56 -1.43 -3.80 1.32
C ARG A 56 -0.48 -2.63 1.21
N LEU A 57 -0.81 -1.67 0.35
CA LEU A 57 -0.07 -0.44 0.15
C LEU A 57 -1.02 0.73 0.42
N ARG A 58 -0.55 1.71 1.18
CA ARG A 58 -1.23 2.96 1.46
C ARG A 58 -0.37 4.12 0.98
N PHE A 59 -0.95 4.92 0.10
CA PHE A 59 -0.42 6.19 -0.36
C PHE A 59 -1.21 7.29 0.32
N GLU A 60 -0.52 8.14 1.05
CA GLU A 60 -1.10 9.29 1.73
C GLU A 60 -0.39 10.53 1.22
N PHE A 61 -1.17 11.53 0.86
CA PHE A 61 -0.66 12.84 0.47
C PHE A 61 -1.27 13.87 1.40
N THR A 62 -0.44 14.65 2.09
CA THR A 62 -0.86 15.75 2.95
C THR A 62 -0.20 17.04 2.51
N GLY A 63 -0.98 18.11 2.46
CA GLY A 63 -0.57 19.45 2.08
C GLY A 63 -1.11 20.46 3.10
N GLU A 64 -0.34 21.50 3.37
CA GLU A 64 -0.77 22.65 4.16
C GLU A 64 -0.68 23.89 3.28
N THR A 65 -1.71 24.72 3.29
CA THR A 65 -1.71 26.01 2.60
C THR A 65 -1.17 27.10 3.52
N ASP A 66 -0.66 28.19 2.94
CA ASP A 66 -0.10 29.32 3.70
C ASP A 66 -1.09 29.97 4.71
N GLY A 67 -2.39 29.66 4.58
CA GLY A 67 -3.45 30.07 5.51
C GLY A 67 -3.75 29.08 6.65
N GLY A 68 -2.96 28.02 6.81
CA GLY A 68 -3.12 27.00 7.86
C GLY A 68 -4.11 25.88 7.52
N MET A 69 -4.74 25.91 6.34
CA MET A 69 -5.68 24.85 5.94
C MET A 69 -4.92 23.62 5.45
N ARG A 70 -5.28 22.44 5.98
CA ARG A 70 -4.71 21.15 5.58
C ARG A 70 -5.62 20.41 4.61
N PHE A 71 -5.02 19.89 3.55
CA PHE A 71 -5.67 19.04 2.57
C PHE A 71 -4.92 17.72 2.43
N GLY A 72 -5.63 16.65 2.08
CA GLY A 72 -4.97 15.39 1.83
C GLY A 72 -5.84 14.36 1.13
N ALA A 73 -5.17 13.35 0.57
CA ALA A 73 -5.79 12.25 -0.13
C ALA A 73 -5.13 10.93 0.28
N GLU A 74 -5.95 9.91 0.55
CA GLU A 74 -5.49 8.56 0.85
C GLU A 74 -6.00 7.55 -0.20
N VAL A 75 -5.06 6.80 -0.78
CA VAL A 75 -5.34 5.69 -1.69
C VAL A 75 -4.77 4.41 -1.10
N GLU A 76 -5.60 3.36 -1.05
CA GLU A 76 -5.16 2.05 -0.60
C GLU A 76 -5.31 0.99 -1.68
N LEU A 77 -4.26 0.20 -1.87
CA LEU A 77 -4.22 -0.98 -2.72
C LEU A 77 -4.11 -2.21 -1.82
N ASP A 78 -4.95 -3.21 -2.09
CA ASP A 78 -5.00 -4.47 -1.35
C ASP A 78 -5.12 -5.61 -2.35
N SER A 79 -4.16 -6.54 -2.35
CA SER A 79 -4.08 -7.62 -3.36
C SER A 79 -5.27 -8.58 -3.31
N ASP A 80 -5.93 -8.71 -2.16
CA ASP A 80 -7.12 -9.54 -2.01
C ASP A 80 -8.38 -8.87 -2.60
N ARG A 81 -8.27 -7.61 -3.03
CA ARG A 81 -9.37 -6.84 -3.61
C ARG A 81 -9.07 -6.53 -5.07
N GLU A 82 -9.93 -6.97 -5.97
CA GLU A 82 -9.82 -6.75 -7.43
C GLU A 82 -9.86 -5.26 -7.85
N ARG A 83 -10.20 -4.33 -6.93
CA ARG A 83 -10.31 -2.90 -7.24
C ARG A 83 -9.64 -2.02 -6.19
N PRO A 84 -8.70 -1.15 -6.57
CA PRO A 84 -8.20 -0.07 -5.70
C PRO A 84 -9.37 0.79 -5.23
N ARG A 85 -9.38 1.18 -3.96
CA ARG A 85 -10.41 2.08 -3.42
C ARG A 85 -9.77 3.37 -2.89
N PRO A 86 -10.25 4.55 -3.33
CA PRO A 86 -9.94 5.78 -2.62
C PRO A 86 -10.57 5.71 -1.22
N ARG A 87 -9.80 6.02 -0.18
CA ARG A 87 -10.25 5.87 1.21
C ARG A 87 -10.79 7.16 1.81
N ALA A 88 -10.10 8.28 1.56
CA ALA A 88 -10.49 9.56 2.09
C ALA A 88 -9.92 10.70 1.24
N LEU A 89 -10.73 11.73 1.03
CA LEU A 89 -10.30 13.07 0.66
C LEU A 89 -10.59 13.95 1.87
N THR A 90 -9.55 14.52 2.46
CA THR A 90 -9.67 15.35 3.66
C THR A 90 -9.39 16.79 3.27
N ILE A 91 -10.31 17.69 3.62
CA ILE A 91 -10.14 19.14 3.52
C ILE A 91 -10.57 19.67 4.88
N GLY A 92 -9.65 20.24 5.66
CA GLY A 92 -9.94 20.70 7.02
C GLY A 92 -9.02 21.83 7.47
N GLU A 93 -9.49 22.57 8.48
CA GLU A 93 -8.68 23.53 9.25
C GLU A 93 -7.77 22.79 10.25
#